data_AF-A0A5R8K8N3-F1
#
_entry.id   AF-A0A5R8K8N3-F1
#
_cell.length_a   1.000
_cell.length_b   1.000
_cell.length_c   1.000
_cell.angle_alpha   90.00
_cell.angle_beta   90.00
_cell.angle_gamma   90.00
#
_symmetry.space_group_name_H-M   'P 1'
#
loop_
_entity.id
_entity.type
_entity.pdbx_description
1 polymer ?
#
loop_
_entity_poly.entity_id
_entity_poly.type
_entity_poly.pdbx_seq_one_letter_code
_entity_poly.pdbx_strand_id
1 'polypeptide(L)'
;MNATLAIWLILLATFISHCSAHAQDQAPSLPPPIRADLSGNGQPQSYQLKSSPDQSQTLLTTGKDSIPLDQTFTDSQSHEITLTSHRVSGENPREVLVVSAVQEGDFTSSVLFAQIDGKLTKIGFIEAHGELLIPGNGTLISKNWMGFWNKTEKHVFTQDLQLTHIPQEFYTIDVQGTVIKTFPVYQTRNAKKILANTRQGSQFKILLWDPASRTSEREHVSFDNEWYLIQTESGFTGWVQGRHLQSEFATLPWAG
;
A
#
# COMPACT_ATOMS: atom_id res chain seq x y z
N MET A 1 -43.13 71.12 -35.86
CA MET A 1 -43.21 70.30 -37.08
C MET A 1 -41.81 69.80 -37.41
N ASN A 2 -41.70 68.53 -37.82
CA ASN A 2 -40.51 67.68 -38.04
C ASN A 2 -39.96 67.07 -36.73
N ALA A 3 -40.22 65.78 -36.39
CA ALA A 3 -39.72 64.53 -36.99
C ALA A 3 -38.18 64.57 -37.06
N THR A 4 -37.36 63.68 -36.49
CA THR A 4 -37.33 62.20 -36.33
C THR A 4 -36.05 61.97 -35.48
N LEU A 5 -35.79 60.95 -34.65
CA LEU A 5 -35.49 59.56 -35.00
C LEU A 5 -34.97 58.87 -33.70
N ALA A 6 -35.32 57.60 -33.53
CA ALA A 6 -35.01 56.75 -32.39
C ALA A 6 -33.59 56.16 -32.44
N ILE A 7 -32.97 55.90 -31.28
CA ILE A 7 -32.07 54.75 -31.06
C ILE A 7 -32.28 54.25 -29.62
N TRP A 8 -32.91 53.07 -29.49
CA TRP A 8 -32.92 52.28 -28.25
C TRP A 8 -31.70 51.36 -28.26
N LEU A 9 -30.83 51.49 -27.25
CA LEU A 9 -29.76 50.53 -26.98
C LEU A 9 -30.34 49.40 -26.13
N ILE A 10 -30.47 48.20 -26.70
CA ILE A 10 -30.74 46.96 -25.96
C ILE A 10 -29.38 46.37 -25.59
N LEU A 11 -29.00 46.45 -24.31
CA LEU A 11 -27.86 45.69 -23.78
C LEU A 11 -28.32 44.24 -23.57
N LEU A 12 -27.83 43.35 -24.44
CA LEU A 12 -27.96 41.90 -24.30
C LEU A 12 -26.86 41.42 -23.33
N ALA A 13 -27.21 41.18 -22.07
CA ALA A 13 -26.31 40.52 -21.13
C ALA A 13 -26.44 38.99 -21.28
N THR A 14 -25.55 38.39 -22.07
CA THR A 14 -25.34 36.94 -22.11
C THR A 14 -24.62 36.50 -20.84
N PHE A 15 -25.38 36.09 -19.81
CA PHE A 15 -24.83 35.27 -18.75
C PHE A 15 -24.66 33.85 -19.30
N ILE A 16 -23.43 33.53 -19.71
CA ILE A 16 -22.99 32.15 -19.91
C ILE A 16 -22.93 31.51 -18.53
N SER A 17 -23.99 30.80 -18.16
CA SER A 17 -23.95 29.88 -17.03
C SER A 17 -22.97 28.77 -17.40
N HIS A 18 -21.75 28.85 -16.88
CA HIS A 18 -20.83 27.72 -16.85
C HIS A 18 -21.46 26.66 -15.96
N CYS A 19 -22.19 25.72 -16.57
CA CYS A 19 -22.38 24.41 -15.95
C CYS A 19 -20.98 23.81 -15.83
N SER A 20 -20.36 23.96 -14.65
CA SER A 20 -19.34 23.04 -14.19
C SER A 20 -19.98 21.66 -14.24
N ALA A 21 -19.61 20.86 -15.23
CA ALA A 21 -19.86 19.44 -15.21
C ALA A 21 -19.16 18.92 -13.96
N HIS A 22 -19.94 18.71 -12.90
CA HIS A 22 -19.55 17.75 -11.88
C HIS A 22 -19.29 16.45 -12.64
N ALA A 23 -18.01 16.04 -12.69
CA ALA A 23 -17.70 14.64 -12.89
C ALA A 23 -18.53 13.90 -11.83
N GLN A 24 -19.57 13.20 -12.28
CA GLN A 24 -20.19 12.19 -11.43
C GLN A 24 -19.06 11.21 -11.12
N ASP A 25 -18.64 11.19 -9.85
CA ASP A 25 -17.94 10.05 -9.27
C ASP A 25 -18.77 8.81 -9.61
N GLN A 26 -18.37 8.11 -10.68
CA GLN A 26 -18.86 6.77 -10.91
C GLN A 26 -18.27 5.93 -9.79
N ALA A 27 -19.15 5.45 -8.90
CA ALA A 27 -18.83 4.38 -7.97
C ALA A 27 -17.99 3.32 -8.71
N PRO A 28 -16.86 2.86 -8.15
CA PRO A 28 -15.99 1.93 -8.85
C PRO A 28 -16.79 0.73 -9.34
N SER A 29 -16.79 0.53 -10.66
CA SER A 29 -17.46 -0.62 -11.23
C SER A 29 -16.70 -1.88 -10.81
N LEU A 30 -17.41 -2.86 -10.23
CA LEU A 30 -16.81 -4.16 -9.91
C LEU A 30 -16.10 -4.76 -11.14
N PRO A 31 -14.94 -5.40 -10.93
CA PRO A 31 -14.12 -5.93 -12.01
C PRO A 31 -14.84 -7.05 -12.76
N PRO A 32 -14.48 -7.30 -14.04
CA PRO A 32 -15.05 -8.41 -14.80
C PRO A 32 -14.74 -9.77 -14.15
N PRO A 33 -15.56 -10.80 -14.41
CA PRO A 33 -15.26 -12.17 -13.98
C PRO A 33 -13.90 -12.66 -14.50
N ILE A 34 -13.21 -13.45 -13.69
CA ILE A 34 -11.97 -14.14 -14.08
C ILE A 34 -12.16 -15.66 -14.06
N ARG A 35 -11.25 -16.37 -14.72
CA ARG A 35 -11.17 -17.83 -14.67
C ARG A 35 -9.86 -18.26 -14.02
N ALA A 36 -9.94 -19.13 -13.03
CA ALA A 36 -8.77 -19.64 -12.30
C ALA A 36 -8.94 -21.12 -11.96
N ASP A 37 -7.83 -21.85 -11.91
CA ASP A 37 -7.78 -23.24 -11.42
C ASP A 37 -7.15 -23.28 -10.02
N LEU A 38 -7.99 -23.02 -9.02
CA LEU A 38 -7.56 -23.04 -7.61
C LEU A 38 -7.33 -24.46 -7.08
N SER A 39 -7.87 -25.47 -7.76
CA SER A 39 -7.72 -26.87 -7.36
C SER A 39 -6.43 -27.50 -7.89
N GLY A 40 -5.90 -26.98 -9.00
CA GLY A 40 -4.78 -27.54 -9.75
C GLY A 40 -5.16 -28.79 -10.55
N ASN A 41 -6.43 -28.98 -10.91
CA ASN A 41 -6.93 -30.16 -11.63
C ASN A 41 -7.01 -29.96 -13.15
N GLY A 42 -6.59 -28.81 -13.67
CA GLY A 42 -6.66 -28.44 -15.08
C GLY A 42 -8.05 -27.94 -15.53
N GLN A 43 -8.99 -27.70 -14.63
CA GLN A 43 -10.36 -27.25 -14.93
C GLN A 43 -10.68 -25.89 -14.29
N PRO A 44 -10.37 -24.77 -14.97
CA PRO A 44 -10.61 -23.44 -14.44
C PRO A 44 -12.10 -23.13 -14.22
N GLN A 45 -12.41 -22.63 -13.03
CA GLN A 45 -13.73 -22.16 -12.62
C GLN A 45 -13.86 -20.64 -12.79
N SER A 46 -15.09 -20.14 -12.91
CA SER A 46 -15.35 -18.69 -12.99
C SER A 46 -15.53 -18.10 -11.59
N TYR A 47 -14.88 -16.97 -11.36
CA TYR A 47 -14.99 -16.17 -10.14
C TYR A 47 -15.36 -14.73 -10.49
N GLN A 48 -16.23 -14.11 -9.71
CA GLN A 48 -16.68 -12.74 -9.94
C GLN A 48 -17.12 -12.08 -8.64
N LEU A 49 -17.01 -10.75 -8.60
CA LEU A 49 -17.55 -9.95 -7.51
C LEU A 49 -18.97 -9.49 -7.86
N LYS A 50 -19.85 -9.45 -6.85
CA LYS A 50 -21.22 -8.92 -6.96
C LYS A 50 -21.58 -8.14 -5.71
N SER A 51 -22.31 -7.05 -5.85
CA SER A 51 -22.96 -6.42 -4.70
C SER A 51 -24.05 -7.34 -4.16
N SER A 52 -24.22 -7.37 -2.84
CA SER A 52 -25.35 -8.03 -2.19
C SER A 52 -26.68 -7.36 -2.62
N PRO A 53 -27.84 -8.03 -2.48
CA PRO A 53 -29.13 -7.47 -2.90
C PRO A 53 -29.48 -6.14 -2.23
N ASP A 54 -29.02 -5.93 -0.99
CA ASP A 54 -29.16 -4.71 -0.21
C ASP A 54 -27.99 -3.72 -0.40
N GLN A 55 -27.03 -4.07 -1.26
CA GLN A 55 -25.82 -3.30 -1.58
C GLN A 55 -24.92 -2.98 -0.38
N SER A 56 -25.11 -3.67 0.75
CA SER A 56 -24.33 -3.46 1.97
C SER A 56 -22.97 -4.15 1.95
N GLN A 57 -22.77 -5.12 1.04
CA GLN A 57 -21.58 -5.95 0.97
C GLN A 57 -21.20 -6.30 -0.47
N THR A 58 -19.92 -6.59 -0.68
CA THR A 58 -19.44 -7.24 -1.90
C THR A 58 -19.28 -8.73 -1.63
N LEU A 59 -19.72 -9.54 -2.59
CA LEU A 59 -19.74 -11.00 -2.53
C LEU A 59 -18.78 -11.55 -3.58
N LEU A 60 -17.83 -12.39 -3.16
CA LEU A 60 -17.06 -13.23 -4.07
C LEU A 60 -17.87 -14.48 -4.39
N THR A 61 -18.22 -14.67 -5.67
CA THR A 61 -19.10 -15.76 -6.10
C THR A 61 -18.41 -16.73 -7.06
N THR A 62 -18.72 -18.02 -6.92
CA THR A 62 -18.30 -19.09 -7.84
C THR A 62 -19.38 -20.16 -7.92
N GLY A 63 -19.90 -20.42 -9.12
CA GLY A 63 -21.02 -21.34 -9.30
C GLY A 63 -22.22 -20.98 -8.40
N LYS A 64 -22.50 -21.82 -7.40
CA LYS A 64 -23.57 -21.60 -6.39
C LYS A 64 -23.05 -21.04 -5.06
N ASP A 65 -21.74 -20.99 -4.88
CA ASP A 65 -21.11 -20.52 -3.66
C ASP A 65 -20.93 -19.00 -3.68
N SER A 66 -21.05 -18.40 -2.50
CA SER A 66 -20.89 -16.96 -2.30
C SER A 66 -20.25 -16.72 -0.94
N ILE A 67 -19.21 -15.88 -0.91
CA ILE A 67 -18.50 -15.48 0.31
C ILE A 67 -18.62 -13.96 0.44
N PRO A 68 -19.19 -13.43 1.55
CA PRO A 68 -19.18 -12.00 1.80
C PRO A 68 -17.77 -11.50 2.13
N LEU A 69 -17.43 -10.35 1.57
CA LEU A 69 -16.22 -9.59 1.90
C LEU A 69 -16.54 -8.52 2.95
N ASP A 70 -15.51 -8.06 3.64
CA ASP A 70 -15.63 -7.01 4.65
C ASP A 70 -16.02 -5.66 3.99
N GLN A 71 -16.52 -4.72 4.79
CA GLN A 71 -17.04 -3.42 4.30
C GLN A 71 -16.03 -2.60 3.50
N THR A 72 -14.73 -2.83 3.72
CA THR A 72 -13.64 -2.23 2.95
C THR A 72 -13.74 -2.49 1.44
N PHE A 73 -14.40 -3.57 1.05
CA PHE A 73 -14.55 -4.00 -0.34
C PHE A 73 -15.86 -3.51 -0.96
N THR A 74 -16.47 -2.44 -0.46
CA THR A 74 -17.65 -1.81 -1.08
C THR A 74 -17.26 -0.55 -1.86
N ASP A 75 -18.08 -0.20 -2.85
CA ASP A 75 -17.88 1.01 -3.66
C ASP A 75 -17.92 2.31 -2.84
N SER A 76 -18.55 2.26 -1.66
CA SER A 76 -18.63 3.38 -0.73
C SER A 76 -17.37 3.57 0.14
N GLN A 77 -16.47 2.58 0.18
CA GLN A 77 -15.28 2.57 1.04
C GLN A 77 -13.98 2.40 0.26
N SER A 78 -14.05 2.21 -1.06
CA SER A 78 -12.91 1.99 -1.92
C SER A 78 -13.04 2.81 -3.20
N HIS A 79 -11.90 3.21 -3.76
CA HIS A 79 -11.80 3.87 -5.05
C HIS A 79 -11.64 2.88 -6.20
N GLU A 80 -11.12 1.69 -5.92
CA GLU A 80 -10.92 0.62 -6.88
C GLU A 80 -10.99 -0.73 -6.19
N ILE A 81 -11.68 -1.70 -6.81
CA ILE A 81 -11.67 -3.10 -6.39
C ILE A 81 -11.16 -3.93 -7.57
N THR A 82 -10.16 -4.79 -7.32
CA THR A 82 -9.62 -5.70 -8.32
C THR A 82 -9.82 -7.16 -7.90
N LEU A 83 -9.93 -8.04 -8.89
CA LEU A 83 -9.99 -9.48 -8.73
C LEU A 83 -8.95 -10.11 -9.67
N THR A 84 -7.94 -10.76 -9.10
CA THR A 84 -6.85 -11.39 -9.87
C THR A 84 -6.58 -12.82 -9.39
N SER A 85 -5.92 -13.61 -10.23
CA SER A 85 -5.47 -14.96 -9.87
C SER A 85 -3.97 -15.09 -10.11
N HIS A 86 -3.27 -15.74 -9.19
CA HIS A 86 -1.82 -15.92 -9.24
C HIS A 86 -1.45 -17.38 -9.01
N ARG A 87 -0.50 -17.89 -9.79
CA ARG A 87 0.06 -19.22 -9.52
C ARG A 87 0.90 -19.20 -8.25
N VAL A 88 0.81 -20.26 -7.47
CA VAL A 88 1.61 -20.45 -6.26
C VAL A 88 2.31 -21.81 -6.39
N SER A 89 3.61 -21.88 -6.09
CA SER A 89 4.51 -22.96 -6.55
C SER A 89 4.07 -24.39 -6.21
N GLY A 90 4.43 -25.37 -7.05
CA GLY A 90 4.38 -26.81 -6.77
C GLY A 90 4.35 -27.66 -8.05
N GLU A 91 4.58 -28.98 -7.92
CA GLU A 91 4.50 -29.97 -9.03
C GLU A 91 3.11 -30.05 -9.67
N ASN A 92 2.09 -29.47 -9.03
CA ASN A 92 0.79 -29.19 -9.61
C ASN A 92 0.45 -27.73 -9.33
N PRO A 93 0.42 -26.84 -10.33
CA PRO A 93 0.20 -25.42 -10.08
C PRO A 93 -1.22 -25.22 -9.56
N ARG A 94 -1.34 -24.80 -8.30
CA ARG A 94 -2.58 -24.25 -7.75
C ARG A 94 -2.52 -22.74 -7.86
N GLU A 95 -3.61 -22.15 -8.30
CA GLU A 95 -3.77 -20.69 -8.27
C GLU A 95 -4.38 -20.24 -6.94
N VAL A 96 -4.10 -19.00 -6.55
CA VAL A 96 -4.81 -18.29 -5.48
C VAL A 96 -5.55 -17.11 -6.10
N LEU A 97 -6.73 -16.80 -5.56
CA LEU A 97 -7.41 -15.55 -5.86
C LEU A 97 -6.93 -14.46 -4.91
N VAL A 98 -6.83 -13.25 -5.44
CA VAL A 98 -6.57 -12.04 -4.67
C VAL A 98 -7.68 -11.05 -5.00
N VAL A 99 -8.40 -10.63 -3.97
CA VAL A 99 -9.31 -9.49 -4.05
C VAL A 99 -8.66 -8.33 -3.33
N SER A 100 -8.45 -7.22 -4.03
CA SER A 100 -7.81 -6.02 -3.46
C SER A 100 -8.75 -4.83 -3.56
N ALA A 101 -8.81 -4.01 -2.52
CA ALA A 101 -9.54 -2.76 -2.48
C ALA A 101 -8.59 -1.63 -2.10
N VAL A 102 -8.53 -0.60 -2.95
CA VAL A 102 -7.76 0.63 -2.71
C VAL A 102 -8.67 1.62 -1.99
N GLN A 103 -8.25 2.05 -0.80
CA GLN A 103 -8.93 3.02 0.06
C GLN A 103 -8.33 4.42 -0.09
N GLU A 104 -8.90 5.40 0.61
CA GLU A 104 -8.33 6.73 0.74
C GLU A 104 -6.91 6.67 1.33
N GLY A 105 -5.99 7.51 0.83
CA GLY A 105 -4.58 7.52 1.27
C GLY A 105 -3.73 6.38 0.69
N ASP A 106 -4.12 5.84 -0.47
CA ASP A 106 -3.45 4.78 -1.23
C ASP A 106 -3.26 3.47 -0.44
N PHE A 107 -4.04 3.29 0.63
CA PHE A 107 -3.99 2.09 1.44
C PHE A 107 -4.76 0.96 0.74
N THR A 108 -4.10 -0.18 0.53
CA THR A 108 -4.70 -1.31 -0.16
C THR A 108 -4.92 -2.46 0.82
N SER A 109 -6.18 -2.90 0.97
CA SER A 109 -6.53 -4.12 1.69
C SER A 109 -6.72 -5.26 0.70
N SER A 110 -6.11 -6.40 0.96
CA SER A 110 -6.17 -7.57 0.07
C SER A 110 -6.50 -8.83 0.83
N VAL A 111 -7.51 -9.56 0.35
CA VAL A 111 -7.90 -10.87 0.87
C VAL A 111 -7.51 -11.93 -0.15
N LEU A 112 -6.86 -13.00 0.34
CA LEU A 112 -6.42 -14.12 -0.48
C LEU A 112 -7.32 -15.34 -0.24
N PHE A 113 -7.67 -16.02 -1.32
CA PHE A 113 -8.46 -17.25 -1.28
C PHE A 113 -7.79 -18.39 -2.04
N ALA A 114 -7.96 -19.61 -1.53
CA ALA A 114 -7.59 -20.85 -2.21
C ALA A 114 -8.70 -21.89 -2.06
N GLN A 115 -8.64 -22.94 -2.87
CA GLN A 115 -9.52 -24.10 -2.69
C GLN A 115 -8.83 -25.14 -1.81
N ILE A 116 -9.38 -25.37 -0.62
CA ILE A 116 -8.91 -26.34 0.36
C ILE A 116 -10.05 -27.34 0.58
N ASP A 117 -9.77 -28.62 0.37
CA ASP A 117 -10.76 -29.71 0.48
C ASP A 117 -12.06 -29.45 -0.32
N GLY A 118 -11.90 -28.91 -1.53
CA GLY A 118 -13.01 -28.58 -2.43
C GLY A 118 -13.75 -27.29 -2.08
N LYS A 119 -13.42 -26.62 -0.96
CA LYS A 119 -14.07 -25.39 -0.49
C LYS A 119 -13.20 -24.16 -0.71
N LEU A 120 -13.80 -23.09 -1.22
CA LEU A 120 -13.16 -21.78 -1.29
C LEU A 120 -12.95 -21.22 0.14
N THR A 121 -11.69 -20.99 0.51
CA THR A 121 -11.27 -20.66 1.87
C THR A 121 -10.41 -19.41 1.86
N LYS A 122 -10.67 -18.46 2.78
CA LYS A 122 -9.77 -17.32 3.03
C LYS A 122 -8.49 -17.85 3.65
N ILE A 123 -7.35 -17.53 3.03
CA ILE A 123 -6.03 -18.03 3.44
C ILE A 123 -5.07 -16.93 3.88
N GLY A 124 -5.46 -15.67 3.69
CA GLY A 124 -4.61 -14.55 4.04
C GLY A 124 -5.34 -13.22 3.94
N PHE A 125 -4.78 -12.24 4.64
CA PHE A 125 -5.18 -10.85 4.58
C PHE A 125 -3.91 -10.01 4.68
N ILE A 126 -3.76 -9.03 3.80
CA ILE A 126 -2.62 -8.11 3.78
C ILE A 126 -3.14 -6.68 3.62
N GLU A 127 -2.55 -5.79 4.38
CA GLU A 127 -2.75 -4.35 4.30
C GLU A 127 -1.41 -3.67 4.00
N ALA A 128 -1.38 -2.84 2.97
CA ALA A 128 -0.16 -2.15 2.54
C ALA A 128 -0.47 -0.88 1.75
N HIS A 129 0.37 0.16 1.88
CA HIS A 129 0.34 1.36 1.02
C HIS A 129 1.01 1.14 -0.36
N GLY A 130 1.24 -0.10 -0.78
CA GLY A 130 2.03 -0.38 -1.96
C GLY A 130 1.73 -1.72 -2.61
N GLU A 131 2.59 -2.07 -3.56
CA GLU A 131 2.43 -3.22 -4.44
C GLU A 131 2.43 -4.56 -3.70
N LEU A 132 1.54 -5.46 -4.13
CA LEU A 132 1.58 -6.89 -3.83
C LEU A 132 2.12 -7.66 -5.02
N LEU A 133 3.15 -8.46 -4.79
CA LEU A 133 3.79 -9.29 -5.81
C LEU A 133 3.73 -10.77 -5.39
N ILE A 134 3.16 -11.60 -6.26
CA ILE A 134 3.13 -13.06 -6.11
C ILE A 134 3.97 -13.67 -7.26
N PRO A 135 5.28 -13.89 -7.06
CA PRO A 135 6.20 -14.30 -8.13
C PRO A 135 6.06 -15.77 -8.57
N GLY A 136 5.14 -16.54 -7.99
CA GLY A 136 4.92 -17.94 -8.36
C GLY A 136 5.86 -18.97 -7.73
N ASN A 137 6.74 -18.55 -6.81
CA ASN A 137 7.68 -19.42 -6.09
C ASN A 137 7.24 -19.78 -4.66
N GLY A 138 5.94 -19.67 -4.38
CA GLY A 138 5.39 -19.96 -3.04
C GLY A 138 5.51 -18.81 -2.05
N THR A 139 5.88 -17.62 -2.51
CA THR A 139 5.98 -16.42 -1.67
C THR A 139 5.02 -15.33 -2.14
N LEU A 140 4.74 -14.40 -1.23
CA LEU A 140 4.09 -13.13 -1.50
C LEU A 140 4.97 -12.03 -0.92
N ILE A 141 5.19 -10.97 -1.69
CA ILE A 141 5.94 -9.79 -1.27
C ILE A 141 4.97 -8.62 -1.18
N SER A 142 4.97 -7.92 -0.04
CA SER A 142 4.22 -6.67 0.15
C SER A 142 5.18 -5.52 0.37
N LYS A 143 4.90 -4.38 -0.26
CA LYS A 143 5.64 -3.13 -0.03
C LYS A 143 4.76 -2.15 0.73
N ASN A 144 5.28 -1.62 1.84
CA ASN A 144 4.57 -0.64 2.64
C ASN A 144 5.36 0.66 2.74
N TRP A 145 4.71 1.80 2.52
CA TRP A 145 5.35 3.11 2.63
C TRP A 145 5.57 3.47 4.09
N MET A 146 6.81 3.82 4.44
CA MET A 146 7.25 4.14 5.81
C MET A 146 7.62 5.62 5.96
N GLY A 147 7.05 6.49 5.11
CA GLY A 147 7.24 7.94 5.19
C GLY A 147 8.36 8.50 4.32
N PHE A 148 9.48 7.80 4.15
CA PHE A 148 10.58 8.19 3.24
C PHE A 148 11.25 7.00 2.53
N TRP A 149 10.75 5.79 2.76
CA TRP A 149 11.25 4.54 2.20
C TRP A 149 10.16 3.47 2.18
N ASN A 150 10.38 2.37 1.47
CA ASN A 150 9.44 1.26 1.37
C ASN A 150 9.90 0.04 2.16
N LYS A 151 9.13 -0.39 3.16
CA LYS A 151 9.31 -1.66 3.85
C LYS A 151 8.86 -2.79 2.94
N THR A 152 9.79 -3.66 2.56
CA THR A 152 9.49 -4.87 1.79
C THR A 152 9.35 -6.05 2.74
N GLU A 153 8.14 -6.58 2.87
CA GLU A 153 7.83 -7.75 3.68
C GLU A 153 7.67 -9.00 2.83
N LYS A 154 8.05 -10.14 3.41
CA LYS A 154 7.96 -11.44 2.76
C LYS A 154 7.00 -12.31 3.53
N HIS A 155 6.12 -12.96 2.78
CA HIS A 155 5.19 -13.96 3.27
C HIS A 155 5.40 -15.24 2.48
N VAL A 156 5.04 -16.37 3.08
CA VAL A 156 5.11 -17.68 2.45
C VAL A 156 3.75 -18.34 2.54
N PHE A 157 3.37 -19.02 1.46
CA PHE A 157 2.24 -19.94 1.50
C PHE A 157 2.74 -21.26 2.10
N THR A 158 2.20 -21.65 3.23
CA THR A 158 2.52 -22.92 3.89
C THR A 158 1.98 -24.11 3.09
N GLN A 159 2.29 -25.33 3.52
CA GLN A 159 1.80 -26.54 2.85
C GLN A 159 0.27 -26.66 2.84
N ASP A 160 -0.38 -26.15 3.88
CA ASP A 160 -1.85 -26.02 4.01
C ASP A 160 -2.39 -24.72 3.38
N LEU A 161 -1.57 -24.04 2.56
CA LEU A 161 -1.90 -22.83 1.81
C LEU A 161 -2.24 -21.61 2.65
N GLN A 162 -1.94 -21.61 3.96
CA GLN A 162 -2.07 -20.42 4.79
C GLN A 162 -0.93 -19.44 4.50
N LEU A 163 -1.27 -18.14 4.50
CA LEU A 163 -0.27 -17.09 4.33
C LEU A 163 0.39 -16.78 5.68
N THR A 164 1.71 -16.97 5.76
CA THR A 164 2.48 -16.69 6.98
C THR A 164 3.54 -15.64 6.71
N HIS A 165 3.59 -14.60 7.54
CA HIS A 165 4.65 -13.59 7.50
C HIS A 165 6.00 -14.18 7.94
N ILE A 166 7.05 -13.91 7.17
CA ILE A 166 8.43 -14.24 7.52
C ILE A 166 9.11 -12.95 8.03
N PRO A 167 9.27 -12.79 9.36
CA PRO A 167 9.93 -11.61 9.90
C PRO A 167 11.40 -11.57 9.48
N GLN A 168 11.89 -10.37 9.23
CA GLN A 168 13.30 -10.11 8.93
C GLN A 168 13.97 -9.50 10.15
N GLU A 169 15.23 -9.87 10.42
CA GLU A 169 16.00 -9.26 11.50
C GLU A 169 16.22 -7.77 11.24
N PHE A 170 16.42 -7.38 9.97
CA PHE A 170 16.58 -6.00 9.52
C PHE A 170 15.88 -5.79 8.18
N TYR A 171 15.51 -4.55 7.89
CA TYR A 171 15.02 -4.14 6.58
C TYR A 171 16.00 -3.19 5.91
N THR A 172 16.32 -3.45 4.65
CA THR A 172 17.19 -2.59 3.83
C THR A 172 16.43 -1.36 3.38
N ILE A 173 17.06 -0.18 3.49
CA ILE A 173 16.46 1.11 3.15
C ILE A 173 17.07 1.71 1.89
N ASP A 174 18.40 1.76 1.81
CA ASP A 174 19.14 2.34 0.67
C ASP A 174 18.67 3.76 0.28
N VAL A 175 18.53 4.65 1.28
CA VAL A 175 18.15 6.06 1.06
C VAL A 175 19.29 6.97 1.45
N GLN A 176 19.58 7.96 0.60
CA GLN A 176 20.57 8.99 0.88
C GLN A 176 19.90 10.24 1.47
N GLY A 177 20.61 10.92 2.36
CA GLY A 177 20.16 12.16 2.96
C GLY A 177 21.31 13.14 3.23
N THR A 178 20.93 14.41 3.44
CA THR A 178 21.86 15.49 3.79
C THR A 178 21.61 15.95 5.22
N VAL A 179 22.68 16.11 6.01
CA VAL A 179 22.58 16.59 7.39
C VAL A 179 22.28 18.09 7.41
N ILE A 180 21.15 18.49 7.99
CA ILE A 180 20.75 19.90 8.17
C ILE A 180 21.26 20.41 9.52
N LYS A 181 21.16 19.58 10.57
CA LYS A 181 21.63 19.89 11.92
C LYS A 181 22.42 18.71 12.46
N THR A 182 23.52 18.98 13.15
CA THR A 182 24.36 17.93 13.76
C THR A 182 23.55 17.01 14.68
N PHE A 183 23.81 15.71 14.61
CA PHE A 183 23.23 14.70 15.49
C PHE A 183 24.25 13.58 15.80
N PRO A 184 24.10 12.90 16.95
CA PRO A 184 25.02 11.84 17.35
C PRO A 184 24.82 10.55 16.56
N VAL A 185 25.93 9.89 16.25
CA VAL A 185 26.00 8.53 15.69
C VAL A 185 26.57 7.59 16.74
N TYR A 186 25.84 6.54 17.06
CA TYR A 186 26.14 5.63 18.17
C TYR A 186 26.77 4.32 17.71
N GLN A 187 27.54 3.69 18.60
CA GLN A 187 28.11 2.37 18.34
C GLN A 187 27.05 1.27 18.31
N THR A 188 26.04 1.38 19.18
CA THR A 188 24.95 0.41 19.31
C THR A 188 23.63 1.11 19.56
N ARG A 189 22.53 0.37 19.39
CA ARG A 189 21.13 0.79 19.53
C ARG A 189 20.69 1.16 20.96
N ASN A 190 21.61 1.25 21.91
CA ASN A 190 21.28 1.61 23.31
C ASN A 190 21.73 3.03 23.69
N ALA A 191 22.22 3.80 22.71
CA ALA A 191 22.72 5.16 22.88
C ALA A 191 23.86 5.35 23.91
N LYS A 192 24.52 4.27 24.38
CA LYS A 192 25.52 4.38 25.47
C LYS A 192 26.85 4.98 25.04
N LYS A 193 27.23 4.82 23.76
CA LYS A 193 28.52 5.29 23.25
C LYS A 193 28.35 5.99 21.91
N ILE A 194 28.71 7.27 21.87
CA ILE A 194 28.79 8.08 20.64
C ILE A 194 30.10 7.73 19.93
N LEU A 195 30.03 7.37 18.65
CA LEU A 195 31.18 7.20 17.76
C LEU A 195 31.64 8.54 17.21
N ALA A 196 30.68 9.37 16.78
CA ALA A 196 30.92 10.69 16.22
C ALA A 196 29.63 11.52 16.24
N ASN A 197 29.77 12.81 15.97
CA ASN A 197 28.64 13.66 15.57
C ASN A 197 28.72 13.90 14.07
N THR A 198 27.56 14.01 13.42
CA THR A 198 27.49 14.37 12.00
C THR A 198 27.94 15.81 11.78
N ARG A 199 28.43 16.12 10.57
CA ARG A 199 28.75 17.49 10.16
C ARG A 199 27.58 18.05 9.36
N GLN A 200 27.12 19.25 9.70
CA GLN A 200 26.11 19.94 8.88
C GLN A 200 26.57 20.04 7.42
N GLY A 201 25.67 19.75 6.49
CA GLY A 201 25.91 19.70 5.04
C GLY A 201 26.54 18.39 4.53
N SER A 202 27.00 17.48 5.40
CA SER A 202 27.54 16.19 4.96
C SER A 202 26.44 15.24 4.50
N GLN A 203 26.80 14.33 3.59
CA GLN A 203 25.91 13.26 3.15
C GLN A 203 25.95 12.06 4.09
N PHE A 204 24.87 11.29 4.10
CA PHE A 204 24.82 9.98 4.71
C PHE A 204 23.88 9.07 3.93
N LYS A 205 24.02 7.76 4.13
CA LYS A 205 23.15 6.73 3.57
C LYS A 205 22.54 5.91 4.69
N ILE A 206 21.22 5.77 4.71
CA ILE A 206 20.51 4.87 5.61
C ILE A 206 20.57 3.47 5.00
N LEU A 207 21.13 2.53 5.77
CA LEU A 207 21.36 1.17 5.33
C LEU A 207 20.24 0.25 5.80
N LEU A 208 20.00 0.24 7.12
CA LEU A 208 19.10 -0.72 7.76
C LEU A 208 18.17 -0.02 8.75
N TRP A 209 17.00 -0.61 8.91
CA TRP A 209 16.11 -0.37 10.05
C TRP A 209 16.00 -1.61 10.93
N ASP A 210 15.97 -1.39 12.24
CA ASP A 210 15.76 -2.43 13.24
C ASP A 210 14.29 -2.51 13.67
N PRO A 211 13.52 -3.51 13.23
CA PRO A 211 12.12 -3.67 13.62
C PRO A 211 11.94 -3.89 15.14
N ALA A 212 12.93 -4.44 15.84
CA ALA A 212 12.83 -4.69 17.29
C ALA A 212 12.88 -3.38 18.11
N SER A 213 13.27 -2.27 17.48
CA SER A 213 13.25 -0.96 18.12
C SER A 213 11.87 -0.32 18.19
N ARG A 214 10.91 -0.84 17.43
CA ARG A 214 9.56 -0.30 17.38
C ARG A 214 8.77 -0.74 18.62
N THR A 215 8.27 0.23 19.38
CA THR A 215 7.56 -0.02 20.65
C THR A 215 6.05 -0.20 20.50
N SER A 216 5.47 0.14 19.34
CA SER A 216 4.05 -0.04 19.05
C SER A 216 3.83 -0.30 17.55
N GLU A 217 3.03 -1.32 17.23
CA GLU A 217 2.65 -1.63 15.84
C GLU A 217 1.62 -0.65 15.27
N ARG A 218 0.85 0.03 16.15
CA ARG A 218 -0.33 0.81 15.78
C ARG A 218 -0.14 2.33 15.68
N GLU A 219 1.02 2.86 16.04
CA GLU A 219 1.26 4.31 15.96
C GLU A 219 1.96 4.63 14.64
N HIS A 220 1.20 5.19 13.71
CA HIS A 220 1.67 5.63 12.40
C HIS A 220 2.49 6.94 12.44
N VAL A 221 2.92 7.43 13.61
CA VAL A 221 3.27 8.87 13.73
C VAL A 221 4.60 9.17 14.43
N SER A 222 5.30 8.19 15.01
CA SER A 222 6.60 8.49 15.63
C SER A 222 7.64 7.40 15.40
N PHE A 223 8.59 7.68 14.51
CA PHE A 223 9.82 6.90 14.34
C PHE A 223 10.88 7.28 15.40
N ASP A 224 10.51 8.03 16.45
CA ASP A 224 11.49 8.70 17.31
C ASP A 224 12.38 7.75 18.10
N ASN A 225 11.81 6.61 18.48
CA ASN A 225 12.47 5.57 19.25
C ASN A 225 13.04 4.45 18.38
N GLU A 226 12.80 4.52 17.07
CA GLU A 226 13.28 3.52 16.14
C GLU A 226 14.77 3.72 15.83
N TRP A 227 15.45 2.63 15.51
CA TRP A 227 16.88 2.62 15.26
C TRP A 227 17.21 2.31 13.81
N TYR A 228 18.08 3.15 13.26
CA TYR A 228 18.53 3.09 11.88
C TYR A 228 20.06 3.00 11.84
N LEU A 229 20.59 2.07 11.06
CA LEU A 229 22.02 2.03 10.76
C LEU A 229 22.29 2.94 9.56
N ILE A 230 23.23 3.87 9.71
CA ILE A 230 23.67 4.75 8.62
C ILE A 230 25.13 4.48 8.29
N GLN A 231 25.53 4.84 7.07
CA GLN A 231 26.89 5.09 6.64
C GLN A 231 27.09 6.59 6.49
N THR A 232 28.13 7.15 7.11
CA THR A 232 28.47 8.56 6.98
C THR A 232 29.28 8.83 5.71
N GLU A 233 29.40 10.10 5.31
CA GLU A 233 30.27 10.55 4.20
C GLU A 233 31.74 10.06 4.33
N SER A 234 32.26 9.90 5.56
CA SER A 234 33.61 9.38 5.79
C SER A 234 33.70 7.84 5.76
N GLY A 235 32.59 7.14 5.54
CA GLY A 235 32.54 5.71 5.23
C GLY A 235 32.31 4.78 6.42
N PHE A 236 32.35 5.27 7.67
CA PHE A 236 32.04 4.43 8.83
C PHE A 236 30.53 4.29 9.04
N THR A 237 30.13 3.18 9.66
CA THR A 237 28.72 2.91 9.98
C THR A 237 28.42 3.13 11.47
N GLY A 238 27.21 3.55 11.78
CA GLY A 238 26.72 3.62 13.15
C GLY A 238 25.22 3.83 13.24
N TRP A 239 24.69 3.70 14.46
CA TRP A 239 23.26 3.72 14.73
C TRP A 239 22.78 5.12 15.07
N VAL A 240 21.60 5.49 14.58
CA VAL A 240 20.93 6.75 14.90
C VAL A 240 19.48 6.47 15.26
N GLN A 241 18.89 7.34 16.09
CA GLN A 241 17.46 7.29 16.37
C GLN A 241 16.69 7.99 15.25
N GLY A 242 15.51 7.47 14.89
CA GLY A 242 14.69 8.00 13.80
C GLY A 242 14.30 9.46 13.98
N ARG A 243 14.19 9.96 15.22
CA ARG A 243 14.00 11.40 15.49
C ARG A 243 15.07 12.30 14.88
N HIS A 244 16.31 11.80 14.70
CA HIS A 244 17.40 12.54 14.08
C HIS A 244 17.37 12.50 12.56
N LEU A 245 16.47 11.72 11.96
CA LEU A 245 16.27 11.65 10.52
C LEU A 245 15.16 12.59 10.05
N GLN A 246 14.38 13.16 10.96
CA GLN A 246 13.32 14.12 10.66
C GLN A 246 13.83 15.33 9.86
N SER A 247 12.92 15.99 9.14
CA SER A 247 13.21 17.12 8.24
C SER A 247 13.96 18.30 8.86
N GLU A 248 13.99 18.44 10.19
CA GLU A 248 14.80 19.46 10.90
C GLU A 248 16.28 19.09 11.02
N PHE A 249 16.59 17.79 10.98
CA PHE A 249 17.94 17.25 11.17
C PHE A 249 18.53 16.70 9.89
N ALA A 250 17.70 16.21 8.97
CA ALA A 250 18.12 15.70 7.68
C ALA A 250 17.10 15.96 6.57
N THR A 251 17.60 16.15 5.35
CA THR A 251 16.79 16.11 4.14
C THR A 251 16.71 14.66 3.65
N LEU A 252 15.48 14.12 3.61
CA LEU A 252 15.14 12.79 3.08
C LEU A 252 13.91 12.94 2.16
N PRO A 253 13.64 11.96 1.28
CA PRO A 253 12.48 11.99 0.37
C PRO A 253 11.18 11.67 1.12
N TRP A 254 10.81 12.52 2.07
CA TRP A 254 9.56 12.43 2.82
C TRP A 254 8.34 12.54 1.89
N ALA A 255 7.25 11.84 2.23
CA ALA A 255 5.94 12.14 1.65
C ALA A 255 5.55 13.59 2.00
N GLY A 256 5.10 14.32 0.99
CA GLY A 256 4.66 15.72 1.09
C GLY A 256 3.25 15.87 1.63
#